data_AF-A0A966SN11-F1
#
_entry.id   AF-A0A966SN11-F1
#
_cell.length_a   1.000
_cell.length_b   1.000
_cell.length_c   1.000
_cell.angle_alpha   90.00
_cell.angle_beta   90.00
_cell.angle_gamma   90.00
#
_symmetry.space_group_name_H-M   'P 1'
#
loop_
_entity.id
_entity.type
_entity.pdbx_description
1 polymer ?
#
loop_
_entity_poly.entity_id
_entity_poly.type
_entity_poly.pdbx_seq_one_letter_code
_entity_poly.pdbx_strand_id
1 'polypeptide(L)'
;VETQELPGFVVMTSISKDTTCGQIFYDFYWSSGFLPTRYSGVKFRGSGEPVLYLSNPNGMSAQVRRGLLDDLAQLNELKLREFGDPEIATRIAQYEMAYRMQTSVPELTDFSKESQATLDLYGPNAKQQGTFAYNCLMARRLIERGVRCVQVMHAGWDQHNSLTTELYNQCRDTDQPSAGLVLDLAQRGLLDDTLVIWGGEFGRTPFIQGNLAERKRWGRDHHPYAFTIWMAGGGIKPGLTYGESDDLAMNVAKDPVHVHDLQATLLHLLGIDHERLTFKFQGRNFRLTDVHGQVVKGILA
;
A
#
# COMPACT_ATOMS: atom_id res chain seq x y z
N VAL A 1 -7.20 15.90 6.10
CA VAL A 1 -7.09 16.87 4.97
C VAL A 1 -6.05 16.32 4.01
N GLU A 2 -6.33 16.30 2.71
CA GLU A 2 -5.43 15.74 1.70
C GLU A 2 -4.24 16.67 1.43
N THR A 3 -3.04 16.09 1.34
CA THR A 3 -1.79 16.81 1.12
C THR A 3 -1.67 17.34 -0.31
N GLN A 4 -1.01 18.48 -0.47
CA GLN A 4 -0.59 18.99 -1.78
C GLN A 4 0.90 18.78 -2.02
N GLU A 5 1.65 18.37 -1.00
CA GLU A 5 3.11 18.32 -1.03
C GLU A 5 3.69 16.93 -1.29
N LEU A 6 2.83 15.90 -1.21
CA LEU A 6 3.19 14.50 -1.39
C LEU A 6 2.19 13.82 -2.35
N PRO A 7 2.57 12.69 -2.97
CA PRO A 7 1.67 11.92 -3.82
C PRO A 7 0.46 11.40 -3.04
N GLY A 8 -0.71 11.35 -3.68
CA GLY A 8 -1.92 10.80 -3.06
C GLY A 8 -1.88 9.28 -2.85
N PHE A 9 -1.09 8.57 -3.65
CA PHE A 9 -0.85 7.13 -3.54
C PHE A 9 0.65 6.84 -3.49
N VAL A 10 1.13 6.36 -2.34
CA VAL A 10 2.53 6.00 -2.12
C VAL A 10 2.68 4.50 -1.89
N VAL A 11 3.72 3.92 -2.47
CA VAL A 11 4.01 2.49 -2.39
C VAL A 11 5.42 2.31 -1.85
N MET A 12 5.58 1.39 -0.90
CA MET A 12 6.88 0.97 -0.39
C MET A 12 6.97 -0.55 -0.41
N THR A 13 8.14 -1.08 -0.77
CA THR A 13 8.39 -2.52 -0.85
C THR A 13 9.46 -2.93 0.13
N SER A 14 9.29 -4.08 0.79
CA SER A 14 10.27 -4.73 1.65
C SER A 14 10.36 -6.22 1.35
N ILE A 15 11.47 -6.83 1.75
CA ILE A 15 11.72 -8.27 1.69
C ILE A 15 12.52 -8.68 2.93
N SER A 16 12.35 -9.90 3.41
CA SER A 16 13.16 -10.39 4.53
C SER A 16 14.62 -10.51 4.09
N LYS A 17 15.54 -10.19 5.01
CA LYS A 17 16.98 -10.07 4.74
C LYS A 17 17.64 -11.33 4.16
N ASP A 18 17.05 -12.50 4.43
CA ASP A 18 17.58 -13.81 4.02
C ASP A 18 16.65 -14.56 3.06
N THR A 19 15.67 -13.89 2.44
CA THR A 19 14.78 -14.54 1.47
C THR A 19 15.55 -14.95 0.23
N THR A 20 15.47 -16.23 -0.13
CA THR A 20 16.18 -16.81 -1.27
C THR A 20 15.32 -16.90 -2.54
N CYS A 21 13.99 -16.86 -2.39
CA CYS A 21 13.02 -16.77 -3.49
C CYS A 21 12.27 -15.43 -3.43
N GLY A 22 12.68 -14.47 -4.25
CA GLY A 22 12.06 -13.14 -4.29
C GLY A 22 10.84 -13.11 -5.20
N GLN A 23 9.69 -12.68 -4.67
CA GLN A 23 8.61 -12.19 -5.50
C GLN A 23 9.08 -10.90 -6.19
N ILE A 24 8.99 -10.86 -7.52
CA ILE A 24 9.32 -9.66 -8.29
C ILE A 24 8.08 -8.75 -8.29
N PHE A 25 8.23 -7.54 -7.75
CA PHE A 25 7.22 -6.51 -7.87
C PHE A 25 7.46 -5.69 -9.13
N TYR A 26 6.53 -5.76 -10.08
CA TYR A 26 6.58 -4.97 -11.30
C TYR A 26 5.89 -3.63 -11.08
N ASP A 27 6.41 -2.57 -11.70
CA ASP A 27 5.87 -1.22 -11.51
C ASP A 27 4.43 -1.07 -12.05
N PHE A 28 4.01 -1.93 -12.99
CA PHE A 28 2.64 -1.90 -13.52
C PHE A 28 1.58 -2.30 -12.48
N TYR A 29 1.96 -2.93 -11.36
CA TYR A 29 1.06 -3.24 -10.24
C TYR A 29 0.44 -1.98 -9.64
N TRP A 30 1.10 -0.83 -9.78
CA TRP A 30 0.63 0.45 -9.26
C TRP A 30 0.28 1.44 -10.36
N SER A 31 0.04 0.94 -11.58
CA SER A 31 -0.53 1.75 -12.65
C SER A 31 -1.95 2.21 -12.29
N SER A 32 -2.37 3.33 -12.86
CA SER A 32 -3.73 3.85 -12.69
C SER A 32 -4.83 3.00 -13.35
N GLY A 33 -4.46 1.91 -14.05
CA GLY A 33 -5.39 1.07 -14.80
C GLY A 33 -6.12 1.88 -15.87
N PHE A 34 -7.45 1.94 -15.76
CA PHE A 34 -8.30 2.74 -16.66
C PHE A 34 -8.53 4.18 -16.17
N LEU A 35 -7.94 4.58 -15.03
CA LEU A 35 -7.96 5.96 -14.55
C LEU A 35 -6.81 6.77 -15.20
N PRO A 36 -6.90 8.11 -15.24
CA PRO A 36 -5.79 8.96 -15.68
C PRO A 36 -4.48 8.66 -14.95
N THR A 37 -3.37 8.69 -15.67
CA THR A 37 -2.02 8.33 -15.20
C THR A 37 -1.53 9.15 -14.01
N ARG A 38 -2.08 10.35 -13.79
CA ARG A 38 -1.86 11.15 -12.57
C ARG A 38 -2.21 10.44 -11.26
N TYR A 39 -3.02 9.38 -11.31
CA TYR A 39 -3.41 8.56 -10.15
C TYR A 39 -2.51 7.33 -9.94
N SER A 40 -1.43 7.17 -10.72
CA SER A 40 -0.50 6.05 -10.53
C SER A 40 0.23 6.16 -9.19
N GLY A 41 0.55 5.02 -8.59
CA GLY A 41 1.29 4.97 -7.34
C GLY A 41 2.73 5.43 -7.50
N VAL A 42 3.21 6.22 -6.55
CA VAL A 42 4.60 6.66 -6.49
C VAL A 42 5.40 5.74 -5.57
N LYS A 43 6.35 5.01 -6.15
CA LYS A 43 7.20 4.06 -5.44
C LYS A 43 8.31 4.78 -4.68
N PHE A 44 8.31 4.62 -3.37
CA PHE A 44 9.38 5.07 -2.49
C PHE A 44 10.42 3.95 -2.35
N ARG A 45 11.68 4.29 -2.59
CA ARG A 45 12.79 3.32 -2.60
C ARG A 45 13.14 2.85 -1.19
N GLY A 46 13.41 1.55 -1.09
CA GLY A 46 13.93 0.92 0.13
C GLY A 46 15.41 1.18 0.39
N SER A 47 16.11 1.93 -0.46
CA SER A 47 17.50 2.34 -0.24
C SER A 47 17.85 3.64 -0.96
N GLY A 48 18.72 4.45 -0.33
CA GLY A 48 19.17 5.73 -0.88
C GLY A 48 18.05 6.77 -0.85
N GLU A 49 18.02 7.67 -1.86
CA GLU A 49 16.94 8.65 -1.97
C GLU A 49 15.59 7.96 -2.21
N PRO A 50 14.56 8.23 -1.39
CA PRO A 50 13.23 7.61 -1.53
C PRO A 50 12.60 7.86 -2.90
N VAL A 51 12.81 9.04 -3.48
CA VAL A 51 12.36 9.42 -4.82
C VAL A 51 13.60 9.77 -5.64
N LEU A 52 13.70 9.23 -6.86
CA LEU A 52 14.84 9.49 -7.74
C LEU A 52 14.87 10.95 -8.21
N TYR A 53 16.09 11.51 -8.30
CA TYR A 53 16.36 12.85 -8.84
C TYR A 53 15.62 13.98 -8.09
N LEU A 54 15.34 13.73 -6.81
CA LEU A 54 14.65 14.68 -5.98
C LEU A 54 15.59 15.80 -5.55
N SER A 55 16.86 15.51 -5.28
CA SER A 55 17.86 16.54 -5.00
C SER A 55 18.23 17.35 -6.26
N ASN A 56 18.66 18.60 -6.04
CA ASN A 56 19.20 19.42 -7.11
C ASN A 56 20.67 19.05 -7.36
N PRO A 57 21.09 18.87 -8.62
CA PRO A 57 22.50 18.65 -8.93
C PRO A 57 23.34 19.86 -8.52
N ASN A 58 24.63 19.62 -8.26
CA ASN A 58 25.58 20.68 -7.90
C ASN A 58 25.56 21.82 -8.94
N GLY A 59 25.42 23.05 -8.47
CA GLY A 59 25.32 24.25 -9.33
C GLY A 59 23.89 24.64 -9.75
N MET A 60 22.87 23.85 -9.41
CA MET A 60 21.47 24.20 -9.64
C MET A 60 20.83 24.73 -8.36
N SER A 61 20.56 26.04 -8.31
CA SER A 61 19.81 26.64 -7.20
C SER A 61 18.32 26.30 -7.27
N ALA A 62 17.63 26.36 -6.12
CA ALA A 62 16.19 26.14 -6.06
C ALA A 62 15.41 27.14 -6.93
N GLN A 63 15.89 28.39 -7.02
CA GLN A 63 15.28 29.44 -7.83
C GLN A 63 15.41 29.14 -9.33
N VAL A 64 16.59 28.70 -9.78
CA VAL A 64 16.80 28.32 -11.18
C VAL A 64 15.92 27.13 -11.55
N ARG A 65 15.83 26.11 -10.68
CA ARG A 65 14.96 24.96 -10.93
C ARG A 65 13.49 25.35 -11.01
N ARG A 66 13.00 26.22 -10.12
CA ARG A 66 11.61 26.70 -10.15
C ARG A 66 11.30 27.39 -11.47
N GLY A 67 12.15 28.31 -11.91
CA GLY A 67 11.99 28.99 -13.21
C GLY A 67 11.96 28.02 -14.39
N LEU A 68 12.86 27.02 -14.41
CA LEU A 68 12.86 25.98 -15.45
C LEU A 68 11.55 25.17 -15.47
N LEU A 69 11.00 24.84 -14.30
CA LEU A 69 9.72 24.13 -14.20
C LEU A 69 8.55 25.02 -14.62
N ASP A 70 8.56 26.32 -14.30
CA ASP A 70 7.55 27.29 -14.73
C ASP A 70 7.53 27.45 -16.26
N ASP A 71 8.71 27.56 -16.88
CA ASP A 71 8.84 27.65 -18.34
C ASP A 71 8.38 26.34 -19.01
N LEU A 72 8.74 25.19 -18.45
CA LEU A 72 8.32 23.88 -18.94
C LEU A 72 6.80 23.69 -18.80
N ALA A 73 6.20 24.15 -17.70
CA ALA A 73 4.76 24.13 -17.49
C ALA A 73 4.05 24.96 -18.57
N GLN A 74 4.50 26.19 -18.83
CA GLN A 74 3.95 27.04 -19.89
C GLN A 74 4.03 26.39 -21.28
N LEU A 75 5.16 25.76 -21.61
CA LEU A 75 5.32 25.04 -22.88
C LEU A 75 4.35 23.85 -22.99
N ASN A 76 4.18 23.08 -21.91
CA ASN A 76 3.23 21.98 -21.88
C ASN A 76 1.78 22.47 -21.96
N GLU A 77 1.43 23.60 -21.34
CA GLU A 77 0.09 24.19 -21.45
C GLU A 77 -0.25 24.66 -22.87
N LEU A 78 0.73 25.18 -23.60
CA LEU A 78 0.57 25.49 -25.02
C LEU A 78 0.28 24.21 -25.82
N LYS A 79 1.03 23.13 -25.57
CA LYS A 79 0.83 21.84 -26.23
C LYS A 79 -0.49 21.16 -25.83
N LEU A 80 -0.92 21.29 -24.58
CA LEU A 80 -2.21 20.81 -24.12
C LEU A 80 -3.36 21.52 -24.83
N ARG A 81 -3.26 22.85 -25.04
CA ARG A 81 -4.25 23.61 -25.82
C ARG A 81 -4.27 23.21 -27.30
N GLU A 82 -3.12 22.87 -27.87
CA GLU A 82 -2.98 22.46 -29.27
C GLU A 82 -3.54 21.05 -29.53
N PHE A 83 -3.20 20.08 -28.67
CA PHE A 83 -3.50 18.66 -28.92
C PHE A 83 -4.60 18.07 -28.04
N GLY A 84 -4.88 18.66 -26.88
CA GLY A 84 -5.88 18.14 -25.93
C GLY A 84 -5.51 16.82 -25.26
N ASP A 85 -4.26 16.37 -25.37
CA ASP A 85 -3.81 15.09 -24.81
C ASP A 85 -3.73 15.14 -23.27
N PRO A 86 -4.52 14.33 -22.54
CA PRO A 86 -4.50 14.27 -21.08
C PRO A 86 -3.14 13.91 -20.48
N GLU A 87 -2.27 13.21 -21.21
CA GLU A 87 -0.92 12.86 -20.73
C GLU A 87 -0.03 14.09 -20.54
N ILE A 88 -0.26 15.15 -21.32
CA ILE A 88 0.46 16.42 -21.14
C ILE A 88 0.08 17.04 -19.79
N ALA A 89 -1.19 16.99 -19.41
CA ALA A 89 -1.65 17.47 -18.11
C ALA A 89 -1.07 16.63 -16.95
N THR A 90 -0.99 15.31 -17.12
CA THR A 90 -0.30 14.44 -16.14
C THR A 90 1.16 14.86 -15.99
N ARG A 91 1.87 15.11 -17.09
CA ARG A 91 3.29 15.49 -17.05
C ARG A 91 3.52 16.78 -16.27
N ILE A 92 2.69 17.80 -16.48
CA ILE A 92 2.75 19.05 -15.70
C ILE A 92 2.59 18.74 -14.21
N ALA A 93 1.54 18.00 -13.84
CA ALA A 93 1.26 17.66 -12.45
C ALA A 93 2.39 16.87 -11.78
N GLN A 94 3.04 15.95 -12.51
CA GLN A 94 4.16 15.16 -11.99
C GLN A 94 5.40 16.02 -11.73
N TYR A 95 5.70 16.99 -12.60
CA TYR A 95 6.82 17.92 -12.36
C TYR A 95 6.59 18.81 -11.15
N GLU A 96 5.37 19.34 -10.97
CA GLU A 96 5.02 20.12 -9.78
C GLU A 96 5.07 19.28 -8.49
N MET A 97 4.59 18.03 -8.56
CA MET A 97 4.68 17.10 -7.43
C MET A 97 6.15 16.82 -7.07
N ALA A 98 7.00 16.54 -8.07
CA ALA A 98 8.43 16.32 -7.86
C ALA A 98 9.12 17.52 -7.21
N TYR A 99 8.76 18.75 -7.59
CA TYR A 99 9.28 19.96 -6.97
C TYR A 99 8.88 20.10 -5.50
N ARG A 100 7.59 19.92 -5.20
CA ARG A 100 7.07 20.00 -3.82
C ARG A 100 7.64 18.93 -2.90
N MET A 101 7.87 17.73 -3.43
CA MET A 101 8.52 16.66 -2.68
C MET A 101 9.96 17.03 -2.26
N GLN A 102 10.67 17.93 -2.96
CA GLN A 102 12.06 18.28 -2.62
C GLN A 102 12.20 18.87 -1.21
N THR A 103 11.20 19.62 -0.76
CA THR A 103 11.18 20.22 0.58
C THR A 103 10.58 19.27 1.61
N SER A 104 9.59 18.48 1.22
CA SER A 104 8.81 17.65 2.14
C SER A 104 9.44 16.29 2.46
N VAL A 105 10.11 15.66 1.49
CA VAL A 105 10.70 14.31 1.66
C VAL A 105 11.86 14.27 2.66
N PRO A 106 12.79 15.25 2.70
CA PRO A 106 13.87 15.24 3.69
C PRO A 106 13.33 15.17 5.13
N GLU A 107 12.36 16.01 5.46
CA GLU A 107 11.73 16.00 6.79
C GLU A 107 10.92 14.71 7.01
N LEU A 108 10.18 14.25 6.00
CA LEU A 108 9.42 13.00 6.06
C LEU A 108 10.31 11.80 6.42
N THR A 109 11.54 11.76 5.89
CA THR A 109 12.47 10.63 6.09
C THR A 109 13.42 10.78 7.28
N ASP A 110 13.43 11.94 7.92
CA ASP A 110 14.21 12.18 9.12
C ASP A 110 13.49 11.63 10.37
N PHE A 111 13.96 10.46 10.82
CA PHE A 111 13.47 9.82 12.04
C PHE A 111 14.27 10.22 13.30
N SER A 112 15.21 11.17 13.20
CA SER A 112 16.03 11.60 14.34
C SER A 112 15.22 12.21 15.49
N LYS A 113 14.04 12.76 15.16
CA LYS A 113 13.11 13.37 16.11
C LYS A 113 12.08 12.40 16.69
N GLU A 114 12.06 11.14 16.24
CA GLU A 114 11.15 10.13 16.80
C GLU A 114 11.59 9.72 18.19
N SER A 115 10.63 9.59 19.11
CA SER A 115 10.91 9.16 20.47
C SER A 115 11.39 7.71 20.51
N GLN A 116 12.19 7.34 21.52
CA GLN A 116 12.62 5.95 21.67
C GLN A 116 11.41 5.01 21.86
N ALA A 117 10.38 5.43 22.60
CA ALA A 117 9.15 4.66 22.77
C ALA A 117 8.44 4.40 21.43
N THR A 118 8.42 5.37 20.52
CA THR A 118 7.88 5.19 19.16
C THR A 118 8.73 4.21 18.37
N LEU A 119 10.05 4.31 18.42
CA LEU A 119 10.94 3.39 17.71
C LEU A 119 10.81 1.95 18.23
N ASP A 120 10.71 1.79 19.55
CA ASP A 120 10.53 0.48 20.20
C ASP A 120 9.19 -0.16 19.81
N LEU A 121 8.16 0.64 19.55
CA LEU A 121 6.86 0.17 19.09
C LEU A 121 6.95 -0.53 17.71
N TYR A 122 7.75 0.01 16.79
CA TYR A 122 8.00 -0.59 15.47
C TYR A 122 9.13 -1.63 15.47
N GLY A 123 9.92 -1.70 16.55
CA GLY A 123 10.98 -2.69 16.71
C GLY A 123 12.35 -2.29 16.15
N PRO A 124 13.35 -3.17 16.26
CA PRO A 124 14.77 -2.84 16.07
C PRO A 124 15.12 -2.40 14.64
N ASN A 125 14.30 -2.81 13.67
CA ASN A 125 14.52 -2.52 12.25
C ASN A 125 13.89 -1.20 11.80
N ALA A 126 13.20 -0.45 12.68
CA ALA A 126 12.47 0.77 12.32
C ALA A 126 13.33 1.87 11.66
N LYS A 127 14.64 1.90 11.94
CA LYS A 127 15.59 2.84 11.32
C LYS A 127 16.34 2.28 10.11
N GLN A 128 16.12 1.01 9.76
CA GLN A 128 16.78 0.37 8.64
C GLN A 128 15.92 0.49 7.38
N GLN A 129 16.31 1.40 6.47
CA GLN A 129 15.61 1.62 5.21
C GLN A 129 15.41 0.31 4.44
N GLY A 130 14.22 0.14 3.86
CA GLY A 130 13.84 -1.04 3.07
C GLY A 130 13.30 -2.22 3.88
N THR A 131 13.34 -2.14 5.22
CA THR A 131 12.65 -3.11 6.08
C THR A 131 11.17 -2.78 6.20
N PHE A 132 10.35 -3.79 6.50
CA PHE A 132 8.92 -3.59 6.74
C PHE A 132 8.67 -2.63 7.91
N ALA A 133 9.47 -2.73 8.98
CA ALA A 133 9.42 -1.84 10.13
C ALA A 133 9.60 -0.36 9.76
N TYR A 134 10.63 -0.06 8.97
CA TYR A 134 10.85 1.29 8.43
C TYR A 134 9.68 1.77 7.60
N ASN A 135 9.14 0.91 6.73
CA ASN A 135 8.02 1.27 5.86
C ASN A 135 6.73 1.52 6.64
N CYS A 136 6.46 0.80 7.73
CA CYS A 136 5.33 1.07 8.63
C CYS A 136 5.46 2.43 9.32
N LEU A 137 6.64 2.75 9.86
CA LEU A 137 6.90 4.07 10.47
C LEU A 137 6.78 5.20 9.43
N MET A 138 7.29 4.98 8.22
CA MET A 138 7.12 5.90 7.09
C MET A 138 5.63 6.06 6.73
N ALA A 139 4.87 4.97 6.69
CA ALA A 139 3.44 4.99 6.40
C ALA A 139 2.69 5.85 7.39
N ARG A 140 2.96 5.72 8.69
CA ARG A 140 2.37 6.62 9.70
C ARG A 140 2.69 8.08 9.40
N ARG A 141 3.94 8.42 9.09
CA ARG A 141 4.37 9.80 8.78
C ARG A 141 3.75 10.35 7.50
N LEU A 142 3.50 9.50 6.51
CA LEU A 142 2.76 9.83 5.27
C LEU A 142 1.29 10.11 5.57
N ILE A 143 0.64 9.26 6.37
CA ILE A 143 -0.77 9.41 6.80
C ILE A 143 -0.94 10.69 7.60
N GLU A 144 -0.07 10.96 8.57
CA GLU A 144 -0.05 12.19 9.37
C GLU A 144 0.08 13.47 8.51
N ARG A 145 0.74 13.35 7.34
CA ARG A 145 0.88 14.45 6.37
C ARG A 145 -0.25 14.52 5.36
N GLY A 146 -1.24 13.62 5.41
CA GLY A 146 -2.42 13.65 4.54
C GLY A 146 -2.28 12.88 3.23
N VAL A 147 -1.36 11.91 3.14
CA VAL A 147 -1.34 10.96 2.01
C VAL A 147 -2.53 10.01 2.10
N ARG A 148 -3.30 9.90 1.02
CA ARG A 148 -4.62 9.26 1.02
C ARG A 148 -4.57 7.73 0.98
N CYS A 149 -3.61 7.17 0.26
CA CYS A 149 -3.39 5.73 0.17
C CYS A 149 -1.91 5.43 0.32
N VAL A 150 -1.56 4.55 1.27
CA VAL A 150 -0.19 4.07 1.47
C VAL A 150 -0.22 2.55 1.41
N GLN A 151 0.55 1.97 0.49
CA GLN A 151 0.70 0.52 0.39
C GLN A 151 2.10 0.10 0.82
N VAL A 152 2.17 -0.76 1.84
CA VAL A 152 3.41 -1.40 2.29
C VAL A 152 3.40 -2.85 1.83
N MET A 153 4.17 -3.18 0.80
CA MET A 153 4.26 -4.53 0.25
C MET A 153 5.46 -5.28 0.81
N HIS A 154 5.22 -6.40 1.47
CA HIS A 154 6.26 -7.31 1.90
C HIS A 154 6.30 -8.54 0.98
N ALA A 155 7.42 -8.80 0.31
CA ALA A 155 7.60 -9.97 -0.56
C ALA A 155 7.78 -11.26 0.23
N GLY A 156 7.49 -12.41 -0.42
CA GLY A 156 7.93 -13.73 0.03
C GLY A 156 6.86 -14.65 0.61
N TRP A 157 5.59 -14.23 0.64
CA TRP A 157 4.47 -14.99 1.23
C TRP A 157 3.95 -16.16 0.37
N ASP A 158 4.57 -16.42 -0.78
CA ASP A 158 4.22 -17.51 -1.69
C ASP A 158 5.06 -18.78 -1.42
N GLN A 159 5.06 -19.26 -0.17
CA GLN A 159 5.90 -20.39 0.23
C GLN A 159 5.40 -21.73 -0.33
N HIS A 160 5.82 -22.03 -1.55
CA HIS A 160 5.73 -23.37 -2.14
C HIS A 160 6.79 -24.32 -1.57
N ASN A 161 7.81 -23.78 -0.92
CA ASN A 161 8.81 -24.48 -0.12
C ASN A 161 9.20 -23.59 1.07
N SER A 162 10.11 -24.06 1.94
CA SER A 162 10.75 -23.24 2.98
C SER A 162 9.79 -22.67 4.04
N LEU A 163 8.60 -23.25 4.21
CA LEU A 163 7.62 -22.82 5.21
C LEU A 163 8.22 -22.84 6.61
N THR A 164 9.01 -23.86 6.94
CA THR A 164 9.63 -24.00 8.28
C THR A 164 10.94 -23.24 8.45
N THR A 165 11.39 -22.49 7.45
CA THR A 165 12.67 -21.78 7.49
C THR A 165 12.52 -20.28 7.21
N GLU A 166 11.65 -19.87 6.28
CA GLU A 166 11.47 -18.47 5.89
C GLU A 166 10.21 -17.82 6.50
N LEU A 167 9.11 -18.55 6.69
CA LEU A 167 7.85 -17.97 7.20
C LEU A 167 8.05 -17.31 8.57
N TYR A 168 8.80 -17.95 9.47
CA TYR A 168 9.08 -17.40 10.80
C TYR A 168 9.76 -16.03 10.73
N ASN A 169 10.63 -15.80 9.73
CA ASN A 169 11.29 -14.51 9.55
C ASN A 169 10.29 -13.46 9.06
N GLN A 170 9.43 -13.80 8.10
CA GLN A 170 8.39 -12.90 7.59
C GLN A 170 7.37 -12.52 8.67
N CYS A 171 6.97 -13.48 9.51
CA CYS A 171 6.13 -13.20 10.67
C CYS A 171 6.84 -12.24 11.63
N ARG A 172 8.12 -12.44 11.95
CA ARG A 172 8.88 -11.51 12.82
C ARG A 172 9.03 -10.12 12.19
N ASP A 173 9.23 -10.05 10.89
CA ASP A 173 9.39 -8.78 10.17
C ASP A 173 8.10 -7.96 10.15
N THR A 174 6.93 -8.61 10.20
CA THR A 174 5.63 -7.95 10.04
C THR A 174 4.82 -7.78 11.31
N ASP A 175 4.92 -8.71 12.28
CA ASP A 175 4.05 -8.76 13.46
C ASP A 175 4.14 -7.47 14.30
N GLN A 176 5.33 -7.19 14.87
CA GLN A 176 5.54 -6.01 15.71
C GLN A 176 5.28 -4.69 14.96
N PRO A 177 5.81 -4.44 13.73
CA PRO A 177 5.55 -3.18 13.05
C PRO A 177 4.09 -2.97 12.64
N SER A 178 3.35 -4.04 12.32
CA SER A 178 1.93 -3.92 11.97
C SER A 178 1.11 -3.50 13.18
N ALA A 179 1.33 -4.14 14.33
CA ALA A 179 0.75 -3.72 15.60
C ALA A 179 1.18 -2.29 15.96
N GLY A 180 2.45 -1.97 15.75
CA GLY A 180 2.99 -0.65 16.04
C GLY A 180 2.35 0.47 15.22
N LEU A 181 2.10 0.23 13.92
CA LEU A 181 1.39 1.18 13.06
C LEU A 181 -0.02 1.47 13.58
N VAL A 182 -0.80 0.43 13.90
CA VAL A 182 -2.18 0.60 14.40
C VAL A 182 -2.20 1.36 15.73
N LEU A 183 -1.30 1.01 16.65
CA LEU A 183 -1.20 1.64 17.96
C LEU A 183 -0.73 3.11 17.86
N ASP A 184 0.25 3.42 17.01
CA ASP A 184 0.76 4.78 16.80
C ASP A 184 -0.31 5.67 16.14
N LEU A 185 -1.05 5.15 15.16
CA LEU A 185 -2.20 5.86 14.58
C LEU A 185 -3.28 6.13 15.63
N ALA A 186 -3.59 5.16 16.50
CA ALA A 186 -4.56 5.35 17.58
C ALA A 186 -4.10 6.41 18.59
N GLN A 187 -2.84 6.37 19.02
CA GLN A 187 -2.26 7.35 19.95
C GLN A 187 -2.29 8.78 19.41
N ARG A 188 -2.26 8.93 18.09
CA ARG A 188 -2.32 10.23 17.40
C ARG A 188 -3.74 10.67 17.04
N GLY A 189 -4.76 9.85 17.32
CA GLY A 189 -6.15 10.11 16.92
C GLY A 189 -6.38 10.00 15.41
N LEU A 190 -5.50 9.31 14.68
CA LEU A 190 -5.57 9.11 13.23
C LEU A 190 -6.21 7.75 12.86
N LEU A 191 -6.45 6.86 13.82
CA LEU A 191 -7.05 5.56 13.50
C LEU A 191 -8.55 5.68 13.18
N ASP A 192 -9.22 6.70 13.72
CA ASP A 192 -10.65 6.89 13.50
C ASP A 192 -10.97 7.29 12.05
N ASP A 193 -10.04 7.99 11.38
CA ASP A 193 -10.16 8.43 9.98
C ASP A 193 -9.27 7.64 9.01
N THR A 194 -8.51 6.66 9.50
CA THR A 194 -7.65 5.79 8.69
C THR A 194 -8.10 4.33 8.77
N LEU A 195 -8.43 3.74 7.63
CA LEU A 195 -8.64 2.30 7.51
C LEU A 195 -7.31 1.59 7.25
N VAL A 196 -6.86 0.78 8.20
CA VAL A 196 -5.69 -0.11 8.05
C VAL A 196 -6.17 -1.49 7.64
N ILE A 197 -5.58 -2.04 6.57
CA ILE A 197 -5.89 -3.37 6.04
C ILE A 197 -4.59 -4.14 5.91
N TRP A 198 -4.57 -5.37 6.43
CA TRP A 198 -3.44 -6.28 6.28
C TRP A 198 -3.93 -7.63 5.79
N GLY A 199 -3.26 -8.14 4.75
CA GLY A 199 -3.62 -9.39 4.10
C GLY A 199 -2.84 -9.60 2.82
N GLY A 200 -3.24 -10.63 2.07
CA GLY A 200 -2.70 -10.96 0.75
C GLY A 200 -3.82 -11.21 -0.26
N GLU A 201 -3.46 -11.64 -1.48
CA GLU A 201 -4.44 -11.89 -2.55
C GLU A 201 -5.20 -13.22 -2.39
N PHE A 202 -4.57 -14.21 -1.75
CA PHE A 202 -5.13 -15.54 -1.48
C PHE A 202 -4.50 -16.15 -0.22
N GLY A 203 -5.08 -17.23 0.27
CA GLY A 203 -4.51 -18.06 1.34
C GLY A 203 -3.59 -19.17 0.82
N ARG A 204 -3.17 -20.03 1.75
CA ARG A 204 -2.40 -21.23 1.47
C ARG A 204 -3.13 -22.45 1.99
N THR A 205 -2.98 -23.59 1.32
CA THR A 205 -3.69 -24.83 1.68
C THR A 205 -3.47 -25.19 3.16
N PRO A 206 -4.42 -25.86 3.83
CA PRO A 206 -4.26 -26.30 5.21
C PRO A 206 -3.30 -27.51 5.35
N PHE A 207 -2.86 -28.10 4.24
CA PHE A 207 -1.93 -29.22 4.16
C PHE A 207 -0.63 -28.86 3.44
N ILE A 208 0.40 -29.68 3.66
CA ILE A 208 1.72 -29.57 3.05
C ILE A 208 1.72 -30.16 1.65
N GLN A 209 2.45 -29.54 0.73
CA GLN A 209 2.80 -30.14 -0.57
C GLN A 209 4.21 -30.77 -0.54
N GLY A 210 4.41 -31.83 -1.31
CA GLY A 210 5.70 -32.51 -1.48
C GLY A 210 5.98 -33.63 -0.49
N ASN A 211 7.27 -33.97 -0.32
CA ASN A 211 7.71 -35.08 0.51
C ASN A 211 7.58 -34.75 2.02
N LEU A 212 6.69 -35.47 2.72
CA LEU A 212 6.48 -35.30 4.16
C LEU A 212 7.74 -35.57 4.99
N ALA A 213 8.70 -36.35 4.50
CA ALA A 213 9.97 -36.59 5.19
C ALA A 213 10.95 -35.40 5.10
N GLU A 214 10.77 -34.46 4.17
CA GLU A 214 11.69 -33.35 3.91
C GLU A 214 11.22 -32.04 4.54
N ARG A 215 11.21 -31.97 5.88
CA ARG A 215 10.67 -30.82 6.63
C ARG A 215 11.14 -29.45 6.15
N LYS A 216 12.44 -29.31 5.82
CA LYS A 216 13.01 -28.05 5.35
C LYS A 216 12.42 -27.57 4.01
N ARG A 217 11.85 -28.47 3.21
CA ARG A 217 11.23 -28.18 1.91
C ARG A 217 9.72 -28.11 1.97
N TRP A 218 9.11 -28.31 3.14
CA TRP A 218 7.66 -28.17 3.26
C TRP A 218 7.21 -26.79 2.77
N GLY A 219 6.16 -26.81 1.96
CA GLY A 219 5.40 -25.65 1.54
C GLY A 219 3.93 -26.00 1.49
N ARG A 220 3.12 -25.06 1.04
CA ARG A 220 1.66 -25.22 0.86
C ARG A 220 1.31 -24.73 -0.54
N ASP A 221 0.19 -25.14 -1.11
CA ASP A 221 -0.23 -24.66 -2.44
C ASP A 221 -1.09 -23.39 -2.29
N HIS A 222 -1.41 -22.71 -3.40
CA HIS A 222 -2.36 -21.59 -3.44
C HIS A 222 -3.75 -22.04 -2.96
N HIS A 223 -4.42 -21.21 -2.16
CA HIS A 223 -5.76 -21.50 -1.66
C HIS A 223 -6.65 -20.25 -1.67
N PRO A 224 -7.34 -19.97 -2.78
CA PRO A 224 -8.21 -18.80 -2.92
C PRO A 224 -9.60 -18.98 -2.29
N TYR A 225 -9.93 -20.16 -1.76
CA TYR A 225 -11.29 -20.52 -1.34
C TYR A 225 -11.63 -20.09 0.10
N ALA A 226 -10.64 -20.09 0.99
CA ALA A 226 -10.81 -19.66 2.38
C ALA A 226 -9.51 -19.04 2.91
N PHE A 227 -9.54 -17.76 3.25
CA PHE A 227 -8.40 -17.04 3.83
C PHE A 227 -8.86 -15.85 4.65
N THR A 228 -7.96 -15.30 5.46
CA THR A 228 -8.26 -14.24 6.41
C THR A 228 -7.49 -12.98 6.07
N ILE A 229 -8.15 -11.84 6.27
CA ILE A 229 -7.53 -10.52 6.35
C ILE A 229 -7.92 -9.92 7.71
N TRP A 230 -7.14 -8.96 8.21
CA TRP A 230 -7.58 -8.14 9.33
C TRP A 230 -7.61 -6.67 8.95
N MET A 231 -8.52 -5.94 9.60
CA MET A 231 -8.71 -4.51 9.40
C MET A 231 -8.83 -3.80 10.75
N ALA A 232 -8.42 -2.55 10.80
CA ALA A 232 -8.54 -1.70 11.98
C ALA A 232 -8.82 -0.24 11.59
N GLY A 233 -9.60 0.46 12.42
CA GLY A 233 -9.91 1.87 12.21
C GLY A 233 -10.94 2.13 11.11
N GLY A 234 -11.08 3.40 10.76
CA GLY A 234 -11.86 3.85 9.59
C GLY A 234 -13.30 3.34 9.52
N GLY A 235 -13.99 3.22 10.66
CA GLY A 235 -15.40 2.83 10.74
C GLY A 235 -15.69 1.31 10.80
N ILE A 236 -14.66 0.46 10.93
CA ILE A 236 -14.84 -0.97 11.21
C ILE A 236 -15.10 -1.21 12.71
N LYS A 237 -16.00 -2.16 13.02
CA LYS A 237 -16.30 -2.59 14.39
C LYS A 237 -15.06 -3.27 15.04
N PRO A 238 -14.56 -2.77 16.18
CA PRO A 238 -13.39 -3.34 16.83
C PRO A 238 -13.70 -4.68 17.53
N GLY A 239 -12.70 -5.55 17.65
CA GLY A 239 -12.79 -6.79 18.41
C GLY A 239 -13.72 -7.86 17.81
N LEU A 240 -14.01 -7.77 16.51
CA LEU A 240 -14.90 -8.68 15.80
C LEU A 240 -14.11 -9.72 14.99
N THR A 241 -14.56 -10.97 15.03
CA THR A 241 -14.26 -11.98 14.02
C THR A 241 -15.52 -12.22 13.19
N TYR A 242 -15.40 -12.15 11.87
CA TYR A 242 -16.53 -12.30 10.94
C TYR A 242 -16.20 -13.37 9.91
N GLY A 243 -17.12 -14.31 9.72
CA GLY A 243 -16.87 -15.52 8.93
C GLY A 243 -16.24 -16.65 9.75
N GLU A 244 -16.43 -17.88 9.27
CA GLU A 244 -15.86 -19.09 9.87
C GLU A 244 -15.49 -20.07 8.75
N SER A 245 -14.33 -20.71 8.84
CA SER A 245 -13.95 -21.79 7.92
C SER A 245 -14.59 -23.12 8.35
N ASP A 246 -14.65 -24.09 7.45
CA ASP A 246 -14.96 -25.48 7.83
C ASP A 246 -13.87 -26.08 8.73
N ASP A 247 -14.15 -27.25 9.31
CA ASP A 247 -13.26 -27.96 10.25
C ASP A 247 -11.86 -28.27 9.67
N LEU A 248 -11.74 -28.27 8.34
CA LEU A 248 -10.49 -28.53 7.63
C LEU A 248 -9.81 -27.26 7.12
N ALA A 249 -10.41 -26.09 7.33
CA ALA A 249 -10.02 -24.81 6.75
C ALA A 249 -9.93 -24.84 5.21
N MET A 250 -10.78 -25.62 4.55
CA MET A 250 -10.82 -25.76 3.09
C MET A 250 -11.80 -24.78 2.43
N ASN A 251 -12.93 -24.52 3.07
CA ASN A 251 -13.96 -23.61 2.59
C ASN A 251 -14.46 -22.73 3.73
N VAL A 252 -15.26 -21.72 3.37
CA VAL A 252 -16.01 -20.92 4.33
C VAL A 252 -17.29 -21.66 4.73
N ALA A 253 -17.45 -21.94 6.01
CA ALA A 253 -18.62 -22.60 6.60
C ALA A 253 -19.73 -21.62 6.98
N LYS A 254 -19.37 -20.39 7.39
CA LYS A 254 -20.33 -19.40 7.89
C LYS A 254 -19.94 -17.98 7.46
N ASP A 255 -20.96 -17.15 7.20
CA ASP A 255 -20.86 -15.72 6.92
C ASP A 255 -19.77 -15.37 5.88
N PRO A 256 -19.83 -15.93 4.65
CA PRO A 256 -18.81 -15.69 3.63
C PRO A 256 -18.77 -14.24 3.18
N VAL A 257 -17.56 -13.77 2.89
CA VAL A 257 -17.29 -12.46 2.29
C VAL A 257 -16.59 -12.68 0.97
N HIS A 258 -17.26 -12.38 -0.14
CA HIS A 258 -16.63 -12.42 -1.45
C HIS A 258 -15.70 -11.20 -1.63
N VAL A 259 -14.68 -11.30 -2.49
CA VAL A 259 -13.77 -10.17 -2.75
C VAL A 259 -14.52 -8.92 -3.25
N HIS A 260 -15.60 -9.10 -4.00
CA HIS A 260 -16.46 -7.99 -4.45
C HIS A 260 -17.19 -7.30 -3.29
N ASP A 261 -17.62 -8.07 -2.29
CA ASP A 261 -18.31 -7.53 -1.11
C ASP A 261 -17.34 -6.78 -0.20
N LEU A 262 -16.12 -7.32 -0.05
CA LEU A 262 -15.03 -6.61 0.62
C LEU A 262 -14.77 -5.26 -0.07
N GLN A 263 -14.54 -5.25 -1.38
CA GLN A 263 -14.27 -4.02 -2.14
C GLN A 263 -15.44 -3.03 -2.08
N ALA A 264 -16.70 -3.51 -2.15
CA ALA A 264 -17.87 -2.67 -1.96
C ALA A 264 -17.89 -2.02 -0.57
N THR A 265 -17.52 -2.79 0.47
CA THR A 265 -17.46 -2.31 1.86
C THR A 265 -16.34 -1.30 2.06
N LEU A 266 -15.17 -1.50 1.46
CA LEU A 266 -14.07 -0.53 1.50
C LEU A 266 -14.48 0.80 0.86
N LEU A 267 -15.11 0.76 -0.32
CA LEU A 267 -15.60 1.97 -0.97
C LEU A 267 -16.67 2.67 -0.13
N HIS A 268 -17.58 1.92 0.50
CA HIS A 268 -18.58 2.46 1.41
C HIS A 268 -17.93 3.21 2.60
N LEU A 269 -16.91 2.63 3.24
CA LEU A 269 -16.16 3.28 4.33
C LEU A 269 -15.44 4.56 3.87
N LEU A 270 -15.02 4.61 2.60
CA LEU A 270 -14.44 5.81 1.99
C LEU A 270 -15.50 6.85 1.56
N GLY A 271 -16.78 6.62 1.86
CA GLY A 271 -17.89 7.49 1.48
C GLY A 271 -18.26 7.44 0.00
N ILE A 272 -17.89 6.36 -0.69
CA ILE A 272 -18.09 6.16 -2.12
C ILE A 272 -19.15 5.10 -2.35
N ASP A 273 -20.18 5.45 -3.12
CA ASP A 273 -21.13 4.50 -3.67
C ASP A 273 -20.47 3.73 -4.83
N HIS A 274 -20.14 2.45 -4.59
CA HIS A 274 -19.44 1.61 -5.55
C HIS A 274 -20.25 1.35 -6.84
N GLU A 275 -21.58 1.43 -6.78
CA GLU A 275 -22.42 1.24 -7.96
C GLU A 275 -22.41 2.47 -8.87
N ARG A 276 -22.18 3.66 -8.29
CA ARG A 276 -22.11 4.93 -9.01
C ARG A 276 -20.71 5.26 -9.51
N LEU A 277 -19.66 4.72 -8.88
CA LEU A 277 -18.27 4.89 -9.33
C LEU A 277 -18.00 4.03 -10.58
N THR A 278 -18.40 4.55 -11.73
CA THR A 278 -18.32 3.86 -13.03
C THR A 278 -17.47 4.66 -14.02
N PHE A 279 -16.57 3.98 -14.73
CA PHE A 279 -15.71 4.58 -15.75
C PHE A 279 -15.91 3.91 -17.11
N LYS A 280 -16.12 4.72 -18.16
CA LYS A 280 -16.22 4.20 -19.53
C LYS A 280 -14.82 4.03 -20.11
N PHE A 281 -14.42 2.80 -20.40
CA PHE A 281 -13.13 2.47 -20.98
C PHE A 281 -13.32 1.41 -22.08
N GLN A 282 -12.66 1.56 -23.22
CA GLN A 282 -12.75 0.62 -24.36
C GLN A 282 -14.19 0.17 -24.73
N GLY A 283 -15.18 1.06 -24.59
CA GLY A 283 -16.58 0.78 -24.94
C GLY A 283 -17.42 0.09 -23.85
N ARG A 284 -16.84 -0.28 -22.70
CA ARG A 284 -17.55 -0.85 -21.54
C ARG A 284 -17.50 0.10 -20.34
N ASN A 285 -18.57 0.06 -19.54
CA ASN A 285 -18.60 0.68 -18.22
C ASN A 285 -17.97 -0.26 -17.19
N PHE A 286 -16.89 0.18 -16.56
CA PHE A 286 -16.16 -0.57 -15.54
C PHE A 286 -16.48 -0.04 -14.14
N ARG A 287 -16.61 -0.96 -13.19
CA ARG A 287 -16.68 -0.71 -11.75
C ARG A 287 -15.65 -1.62 -11.06
N LEU A 288 -15.11 -1.20 -9.92
CA LEU A 288 -14.15 -2.02 -9.16
C LEU A 288 -14.76 -3.35 -8.70
N THR A 289 -16.06 -3.36 -8.39
CA THR A 289 -16.81 -4.56 -7.99
C THR A 289 -17.47 -5.28 -9.17
N ASP A 290 -17.13 -4.89 -10.41
CA ASP A 290 -17.76 -5.32 -11.66
C ASP A 290 -19.30 -5.29 -11.62
N VAL A 291 -19.99 -6.43 -11.78
CA VAL A 291 -21.46 -6.57 -11.69
C VAL A 291 -21.93 -7.08 -10.32
N HIS A 292 -21.01 -7.16 -9.34
CA HIS A 292 -21.21 -7.76 -8.02
C HIS A 292 -20.95 -6.74 -6.89
N GLY A 293 -20.95 -7.24 -5.66
CA GLY A 293 -20.61 -6.52 -4.45
C GLY A 293 -21.84 -6.13 -3.65
N GLN A 294 -21.85 -6.49 -2.37
CA GLN A 294 -22.79 -6.03 -1.36
C GLN A 294 -21.99 -5.54 -0.15
N VAL A 295 -22.41 -4.43 0.44
CA VAL A 295 -21.76 -3.90 1.65
C VAL A 295 -21.99 -4.87 2.81
N VAL A 296 -20.90 -5.33 3.42
CA VAL A 296 -20.92 -6.25 4.57
C VAL A 296 -21.24 -5.45 5.83
N LYS A 297 -22.52 -5.25 6.09
CA LYS A 297 -22.98 -4.44 7.23
C LYS A 297 -22.55 -4.97 8.60
N GLY A 298 -22.33 -6.29 8.71
CA GLY A 298 -21.99 -6.94 9.98
C GLY A 298 -20.66 -6.48 10.59
N ILE A 299 -19.75 -5.96 9.77
CA ILE A 299 -18.42 -5.51 10.20
C ILE A 299 -18.30 -3.99 10.41
N LEU A 300 -19.36 -3.23 10.14
CA LEU A 300 -19.38 -1.77 10.31
C LEU A 300 -19.69 -1.39 11.78
N ALA A 301 -19.14 -0.26 12.23
CA ALA A 301 -19.34 0.30 13.57
C ALA A 301 -20.71 0.99 13.74
#